data_AF-A0A259SYP8-F1
#
_entry.id   AF-A0A259SYP8-F1
#
_cell.length_a   1.000
_cell.length_b   1.000
_cell.length_c   1.000
_cell.angle_alpha   90.00
_cell.angle_beta   90.00
_cell.angle_gamma   90.00
#
_symmetry.space_group_name_H-M   'P 1'
#
loop_
_entity.id
_entity.type
_entity.pdbx_description
1 polymer ?
#
loop_
_entity_poly.entity_id
_entity_poly.type
_entity_poly.pdbx_seq_one_letter_code
_entity_poly.pdbx_strand_id
1 'polypeptide(L)' 'MENVNTMAKKNYIELPAEQRKSMIEQRLIQYKQQIFSLQMDRAALESVEDCEGIKSIDQRIEAIRKAYSAVERMM' A
#
# COMPACT_ATOMS: atom_id res chain seq x y z
N MET A 1 -5.31 29.62 -31.70
CA MET A 1 -4.91 29.14 -30.36
C MET A 1 -5.93 28.10 -29.95
N GLU A 2 -5.64 26.83 -30.24
CA GLU A 2 -6.52 25.72 -29.87
C GLU A 2 -6.26 25.33 -28.41
N ASN A 3 -7.34 25.20 -27.66
CA ASN A 3 -7.34 24.91 -26.23
C ASN A 3 -6.73 23.53 -25.96
N VAL A 4 -5.55 23.49 -25.35
CA VAL A 4 -4.81 22.28 -24.94
C VAL A 4 -5.51 21.50 -23.80
N ASN A 5 -6.73 21.89 -23.41
CA ASN A 5 -7.40 21.43 -22.20
C ASN A 5 -8.39 20.26 -22.41
N THR A 6 -8.22 19.44 -23.45
CA THR A 6 -9.16 18.34 -23.76
C THR A 6 -8.55 16.93 -23.87
N MET A 7 -7.23 16.77 -23.72
CA MET A 7 -6.56 15.46 -23.87
C MET A 7 -6.08 14.81 -22.56
N ALA A 8 -6.77 15.06 -21.45
CA ALA A 8 -6.59 14.29 -20.21
C ALA A 8 -7.89 13.56 -19.80
N LYS A 9 -8.72 13.15 -20.77
CA LYS A 9 -9.68 12.07 -20.52
C LYS A 9 -8.87 10.81 -20.29
N LYS A 10 -8.53 10.55 -19.03
CA LYS A 10 -7.96 9.29 -18.57
C LYS A 10 -8.89 8.18 -19.10
N ASN A 11 -8.42 7.44 -20.09
CA ASN A 11 -9.00 6.17 -20.50
C ASN A 11 -8.81 5.20 -19.33
N TYR A 12 -9.65 5.31 -18.31
CA TYR A 12 -9.79 4.26 -17.32
C TYR A 12 -10.43 3.09 -18.06
N ILE A 13 -9.63 2.06 -18.34
CA ILE A 13 -10.19 0.76 -18.67
C ILE A 13 -10.99 0.36 -17.43
N GLU A 14 -12.31 0.47 -17.51
CA GLU A 14 -13.20 0.07 -16.44
C GLU A 14 -13.12 -1.46 -16.34
N LEU A 15 -12.30 -1.93 -15.40
CA LEU A 15 -12.16 -3.35 -15.15
C LEU A 15 -13.53 -3.92 -14.75
N PRO A 16 -13.89 -5.12 -15.27
CA PRO A 16 -15.02 -5.88 -14.76
C PRO A 16 -14.97 -5.95 -13.23
N ALA A 17 -16.13 -5.85 -12.57
CA ALA A 17 -16.23 -5.78 -11.11
C ALA A 17 -15.47 -6.92 -10.40
N GLU A 18 -15.59 -8.15 -10.91
CA GLU A 18 -14.88 -9.32 -10.38
C GLU A 18 -13.35 -9.22 -10.52
N GLN A 19 -12.86 -8.70 -11.65
CA GLN A 19 -11.43 -8.50 -11.85
C GLN A 19 -10.90 -7.41 -10.91
N ARG A 20 -11.64 -6.32 -10.74
CA ARG A 20 -11.30 -5.25 -9.79
C ARG A 20 -11.24 -5.78 -8.36
N LYS A 21 -12.24 -6.57 -7.94
CA LYS A 21 -12.29 -7.19 -6.63
C LYS A 21 -11.08 -8.10 -6.38
N SER A 22 -10.78 -8.99 -7.32
CA SER A 22 -9.61 -9.88 -7.22
C SER A 22 -8.29 -9.11 -7.11
N MET A 23 -8.14 -8.00 -7.85
CA MET A 23 -6.95 -7.15 -7.75
C MET A 23 -6.84 -6.43 -6.39
N ILE A 24 -7.97 -5.96 -5.85
CA ILE A 24 -8.01 -5.35 -4.51
C ILE A 24 -7.64 -6.37 -3.45
N GLU A 25 -8.22 -7.57 -3.48
CA GLU A 25 -7.89 -8.67 -2.57
C GLU A 25 -6.40 -9.05 -2.62
N GLN A 26 -5.86 -9.20 -3.83
CA GLN A 26 -4.43 -9.47 -4.01
C GLN A 26 -3.57 -8.36 -3.40
N ARG A 27 -3.97 -7.09 -3.56
CA ARG A 27 -3.26 -5.95 -2.98
C ARG A 27 -3.31 -5.95 -1.46
N LEU A 28 -4.45 -6.26 -0.87
CA LEU A 28 -4.61 -6.40 0.58
C LEU A 28 -3.70 -7.51 1.14
N ILE A 29 -3.58 -8.64 0.43
CA ILE A 29 -2.66 -9.72 0.81
C ILE A 29 -1.20 -9.25 0.77
N GLN A 30 -0.79 -8.52 -0.28
CA GLN A 30 0.56 -7.97 -0.39
C GLN A 30 0.91 -7.05 0.79
N TYR A 31 -0.02 -6.18 1.22
CA TYR A 31 0.22 -5.32 2.38
C TYR A 31 0.37 -6.13 3.67
N LYS A 32 -0.41 -7.20 3.86
CA LYS A 32 -0.26 -8.09 5.02
C LYS A 32 1.14 -8.74 5.05
N GLN A 33 1.62 -9.21 3.90
CA GLN A 33 2.96 -9.78 3.77
C GLN A 33 4.05 -8.74 4.07
N GLN A 34 3.93 -7.52 3.54
CA GLN A 34 4.89 -6.44 3.81
C GLN A 34 4.94 -6.05 5.29
N ILE A 35 3.78 -5.96 5.96
CA ILE A 35 3.71 -5.70 7.40
C ILE A 35 4.43 -6.80 8.17
N PHE A 36 4.18 -8.07 7.84
CA PHE A 36 4.83 -9.20 8.48
C PHE A 36 6.36 -9.14 8.34
N SER A 37 6.87 -8.91 7.12
CA SER A 37 8.32 -8.76 6.91
C SER A 37 8.91 -7.62 7.75
N LEU A 38 8.26 -6.46 7.80
CA LEU A 38 8.72 -5.34 8.62
C LEU A 38 8.68 -5.65 10.12
N GLN A 39 7.71 -6.44 10.60
CA GLN A 39 7.67 -6.87 11.99
C GLN A 39 8.85 -7.79 12.34
N MET A 40 9.26 -8.66 11.41
CA MET A 40 10.45 -9.49 11.57
C MET A 40 11.73 -8.65 11.60
N ASP A 41 11.85 -7.68 10.69
CA ASP A 41 12.98 -6.74 10.66
C ASP A 41 13.05 -5.93 11.96
N ARG A 42 11.90 -5.46 12.48
CA ARG A 42 11.80 -4.75 13.76
C ARG A 42 12.34 -5.59 14.92
N ALA A 43 11.92 -6.85 15.00
CA ALA A 43 12.38 -7.78 16.04
C ALA A 43 13.89 -8.05 15.96
N ALA A 44 14.44 -8.12 14.74
CA ALA A 44 15.88 -8.21 14.55
C ALA A 44 16.63 -6.96 15.06
N LEU A 45 16.09 -5.76 14.80
CA LEU A 45 16.66 -4.50 15.29
C LEU A 45 16.57 -4.35 16.81
N GLU A 46 15.53 -4.90 17.45
CA GLU A 46 15.44 -4.99 18.91
C GLU A 46 16.61 -5.78 19.51
N SER A 47 17.09 -6.83 18.84
CA SER A 47 18.19 -7.66 19.33
C SER A 47 19.56 -6.95 19.34
N VAL A 48 19.69 -5.83 18.63
CA VAL A 48 20.89 -5.01 18.55
C VAL A 48 20.68 -3.59 19.08
N GLU A 49 19.55 -3.36 19.77
CA GLU A 49 19.19 -2.08 20.40
C GLU A 49 19.20 -0.86 19.44
N ASP A 50 18.90 -1.09 18.16
CA ASP A 50 18.82 -0.01 17.15
C ASP A 50 17.48 0.74 17.23
N CYS A 51 17.38 1.66 18.19
CA CYS A 51 16.19 2.46 18.46
C CYS A 51 15.72 3.30 17.26
N GLU A 52 16.64 3.89 16.48
CA GLU A 52 16.27 4.73 15.33
C GLU A 52 15.76 3.87 14.17
N GLY A 53 16.37 2.71 13.94
CA GLY A 53 15.89 1.73 12.98
C GLY A 53 14.49 1.21 13.34
N ILE A 54 14.24 0.87 14.60
CA ILE A 54 12.92 0.45 15.10
C ILE A 54 11.87 1.53 14.83
N LYS A 55 12.15 2.79 15.19
CA LYS A 55 11.25 3.92 14.98
C LYS A 55 10.93 4.13 13.50
N SER A 56 11.92 3.98 12.62
CA SER A 56 11.73 4.04 11.17
C SER A 56 10.79 2.93 10.66
N ILE A 57 10.97 1.70 11.16
CA ILE A 57 10.08 0.58 10.80
C ILE A 57 8.66 0.83 11.27
N ASP A 58 8.46 1.31 12.50
CA ASP A 58 7.12 1.59 13.04
C ASP A 58 6.36 2.61 12.17
N GLN A 59 7.05 3.65 11.70
CA GLN A 59 6.47 4.63 10.78
C GLN A 59 6.07 4.00 9.43
N ARG A 60 6.90 3.10 8.90
CA ARG A 60 6.62 2.39 7.63
C ARG A 60 5.44 1.44 7.77
N ILE A 61 5.35 0.69 8.88
CA ILE A 61 4.20 -0.18 9.17
C ILE A 61 2.92 0.65 9.22
N GLU A 62 2.94 1.79 9.91
CA GLU A 62 1.77 2.66 10.02
C GLU A 62 1.34 3.25 8.67
N ALA A 63 2.31 3.64 7.83
CA ALA A 63 2.02 4.08 6.46
C ALA A 63 1.35 2.98 5.63
N ILE A 64 1.82 1.73 5.74
CA ILE A 64 1.22 0.58 5.04
C ILE A 64 -0.17 0.27 5.58
N ARG A 65 -0.42 0.36 6.89
CA ARG A 65 -1.75 0.19 7.49
C ARG A 65 -2.75 1.21 6.94
N LYS A 66 -2.35 2.49 6.83
CA LYS A 66 -3.19 3.53 6.21
C LYS A 66 -3.50 3.21 4.75
N ALA A 67 -2.50 2.75 3.99
CA ALA A 67 -2.69 2.34 2.60
C ALA A 67 -3.60 1.11 2.47
N TYR A 68 -3.47 0.13 3.37
CA TYR A 68 -4.35 -1.03 3.47
C TYR A 68 -5.79 -0.60 3.71
N SER A 69 -6.06 0.22 4.73
CA SER A 69 -7.41 0.69 5.05
C SER A 69 -8.03 1.52 3.93
N ALA A 70 -7.23 2.29 3.19
CA ALA A 70 -7.71 3.01 2.02
C ALA A 70 -8.15 2.06 0.90
N VAL A 71 -7.37 1.00 0.64
CA VAL A 71 -7.69 -0.01 -0.38
C VAL A 71 -8.84 -0.91 0.05
N GLU A 72 -8.96 -1.24 1.33
CA GLU A 72 -10.06 -2.06 1.86
C GLU A 72 -11.42 -1.36 1.68
N ARG A 73 -11.46 -0.03 1.80
CA ARG A 73 -12.66 0.79 1.53
C ARG A 73 -13.01 0.89 0.04
N MET A 74 -12.17 0.37 -0.86
CA MET A 74 -12.46 0.32 -2.30
C MET A 74 -13.23 -0.96 -2.70
N MET A 75 -13.36 -1.93 -1.79
CA MET A 75 -14.26 -3.09 -1.97
C MET A 75 -15.71 -2.68 -1.71
#